data_AF-A0A2H0UCV3-F1
#
_entry.id   AF-A0A2H0UCV3-F1
#
_cell.length_a   1.000
_cell.length_b   1.000
_cell.length_c   1.000
_cell.angle_alpha   90.00
_cell.angle_beta   90.00
_cell.angle_gamma   90.00
#
_symmetry.space_group_name_H-M   'P 1'
#
loop_
_entity.id
_entity.type
_entity.pdbx_description
1 polymer ?
#
loop_
_entity_poly.entity_id
_entity_poly.type
_entity_poly.pdbx_seq_one_letter_code
_entity_poly.pdbx_strand_id
1 'polypeptide(L)'
;MITMRSARKSNPARLGQHFLTNPNPARVLAQAAAPKIGEIILEIGPGTGMLTRELLATGAEVIAIEKDPALVVRLRKSNMSGNLRIVEADVRDVTPQGLGLKNRNYVVAANIPYYITGEIIRQFLTTDAPPRAMALLIQKEVADRILARDGKESILSISVKAYGIPKIIAKVSRGNFNPPPSVDSAILLVDEISKKTFVDIREDMFFKVVKAGFASKRKFLANNLSTLFPKETITHAFRENELSAKVRAEDVSLLKWKMLTKLLIR
;
A
#
# COMPACT_ATOMS: atom_id res chain seq x y z
N MET A 1 -45.03 -24.35 -4.38
CA MET A 1 -43.86 -24.65 -3.52
C MET A 1 -42.60 -24.33 -4.31
N ILE A 2 -42.01 -23.15 -4.10
CA ILE A 2 -40.79 -22.70 -4.78
C ILE A 2 -39.63 -22.97 -3.83
N THR A 3 -38.78 -23.92 -4.20
CA THR A 3 -37.63 -24.34 -3.41
C THR A 3 -36.58 -23.22 -3.39
N MET A 4 -36.36 -22.61 -2.22
CA MET A 4 -35.27 -21.67 -2.00
C MET A 4 -33.93 -22.38 -2.21
N ARG A 5 -33.16 -21.94 -3.21
CA ARG A 5 -31.76 -22.36 -3.36
C ARG A 5 -30.94 -21.76 -2.21
N SER A 6 -30.45 -22.64 -1.35
CA SER A 6 -29.47 -22.35 -0.30
C SER A 6 -28.30 -21.54 -0.85
N ALA A 7 -28.07 -20.35 -0.27
CA ALA A 7 -26.88 -19.56 -0.51
C ALA A 7 -25.64 -20.37 -0.12
N ARG A 8 -24.80 -20.73 -1.09
CA ARG A 8 -23.51 -21.38 -0.85
C ARG A 8 -22.69 -20.48 0.09
N LYS A 9 -22.44 -20.94 1.32
CA LYS A 9 -21.44 -20.34 2.21
C LYS A 9 -20.10 -20.27 1.46
N SER A 10 -19.60 -19.07 1.18
CA SER A 10 -18.23 -18.87 0.73
C SER A 10 -17.31 -19.41 1.83
N ASN A 11 -16.41 -20.33 1.49
CA ASN A 11 -15.43 -20.83 2.44
C ASN A 11 -14.33 -19.75 2.56
N PRO A 12 -14.13 -19.09 3.72
CA PRO A 12 -13.21 -17.95 3.84
C PRO A 12 -11.76 -18.29 3.46
N ALA A 13 -11.38 -19.56 3.54
CA ALA A 13 -10.10 -20.08 3.05
C ALA A 13 -9.87 -19.86 1.54
N ARG A 14 -10.94 -19.78 0.71
CA ARG A 14 -10.81 -19.63 -0.76
C ARG A 14 -10.35 -18.25 -1.22
N LEU A 15 -10.42 -17.23 -0.36
CA LEU A 15 -10.03 -15.85 -0.68
C LEU A 15 -8.80 -15.36 0.12
N GLY A 16 -8.13 -16.23 0.87
CA GLY A 16 -6.98 -15.83 1.71
C GLY A 16 -7.34 -14.81 2.78
N GLN A 17 -8.60 -14.82 3.26
CA GLN A 17 -9.09 -13.87 4.26
C GLN A 17 -8.68 -14.31 5.67
N HIS A 18 -8.01 -13.41 6.39
CA HIS A 18 -7.65 -13.55 7.80
C HIS A 18 -8.39 -12.48 8.60
N PHE A 19 -9.41 -12.88 9.36
CA PHE A 19 -10.21 -11.95 10.14
C PHE A 19 -9.57 -11.73 11.51
N LEU A 20 -9.43 -10.46 11.91
CA LEU A 20 -9.02 -10.12 13.26
C LEU A 20 -10.04 -10.68 14.27
N THR A 21 -9.54 -11.28 15.34
CA THR A 21 -10.31 -11.77 16.49
C THR A 21 -10.16 -10.89 17.72
N ASN A 22 -9.12 -10.05 17.74
CA ASN A 22 -8.83 -9.11 18.82
C ASN A 22 -9.03 -7.66 18.32
N PRO A 23 -9.78 -6.80 19.04
CA PRO A 23 -9.97 -5.41 18.64
C PRO A 23 -8.71 -4.54 18.79
N ASN A 24 -7.71 -4.93 19.60
CA ASN A 24 -6.53 -4.09 19.83
C ASN A 24 -5.74 -3.76 18.55
N PRO A 25 -5.37 -4.72 17.68
CA PRO A 25 -4.75 -4.39 16.39
C PRO A 25 -5.60 -3.47 15.52
N ALA A 26 -6.93 -3.65 15.50
CA ALA A 26 -7.85 -2.80 14.75
C ALA A 26 -7.84 -1.36 15.30
N ARG A 27 -7.84 -1.20 16.62
CA ARG A 27 -7.75 0.10 17.29
C ARG A 27 -6.44 0.82 17.00
N VAL A 28 -5.31 0.11 17.10
CA VAL A 28 -3.99 0.67 16.79
C VAL A 28 -3.93 1.10 15.32
N LEU A 29 -4.52 0.32 14.40
CA LEU A 29 -4.58 0.70 12.98
C LEU A 29 -5.45 1.94 12.76
N ALA A 30 -6.62 2.01 13.40
CA ALA A 30 -7.52 3.16 13.32
C ALA A 30 -6.84 4.43 13.87
N GLN A 31 -6.13 4.32 14.99
CA GLN A 31 -5.33 5.41 15.55
C GLN A 31 -4.18 5.82 14.62
N ALA A 32 -3.52 4.87 13.97
CA ALA A 32 -2.46 5.16 12.99
C ALA A 32 -3.00 5.88 11.75
N ALA A 33 -4.22 5.57 11.29
CA ALA A 33 -4.84 6.31 10.19
C ALA A 33 -5.00 7.80 10.51
N ALA A 34 -5.21 8.13 11.80
CA ALA A 34 -5.24 9.48 12.35
C ALA A 34 -5.97 10.48 11.44
N PRO A 35 -7.26 10.23 11.10
CA PRO A 35 -8.01 11.13 10.22
C PRO A 35 -8.10 12.52 10.86
N LYS A 36 -7.85 13.56 10.06
CA LYS A 36 -8.12 14.94 10.48
C LYS A 36 -9.62 15.23 10.43
N ILE A 37 -10.06 16.27 11.14
CA ILE A 37 -11.45 16.72 11.10
C ILE A 37 -11.89 16.95 9.64
N GLY A 38 -12.97 16.31 9.23
CA GLY A 38 -13.51 16.37 7.87
C GLY A 38 -12.83 15.45 6.84
N GLU A 39 -11.80 14.70 7.22
CA GLU A 39 -11.23 13.65 6.36
C GLU A 39 -12.14 12.43 6.31
N ILE A 40 -12.23 11.83 5.12
CA ILE A 40 -12.89 10.55 4.92
C ILE A 40 -11.87 9.43 5.15
N ILE A 41 -12.31 8.32 5.73
CA ILE A 41 -11.56 7.08 5.75
C ILE A 41 -12.12 6.15 4.67
N LEU A 42 -11.27 5.75 3.73
CA LEU A 42 -11.54 4.67 2.81
C LEU A 42 -11.05 3.36 3.42
N GLU A 43 -11.98 2.51 3.86
CA GLU A 43 -11.70 1.16 4.32
C GLU A 43 -11.72 0.16 3.15
N ILE A 44 -10.65 -0.64 3.03
CA ILE A 44 -10.58 -1.72 2.03
C ILE A 44 -10.67 -3.07 2.74
N GLY A 45 -11.67 -3.87 2.38
CA GLY A 45 -11.87 -5.20 2.95
C GLY A 45 -12.31 -5.17 4.42
N PRO A 46 -13.46 -4.54 4.76
CA PRO A 46 -13.97 -4.47 6.13
C PRO A 46 -14.23 -5.86 6.75
N GLY A 47 -14.50 -6.87 5.93
CA GLY A 47 -14.71 -8.24 6.40
C GLY A 47 -15.87 -8.36 7.40
N THR A 48 -15.56 -8.75 8.64
CA THR A 48 -16.54 -8.84 9.74
C THR A 48 -16.83 -7.48 10.41
N GLY A 49 -16.17 -6.41 9.95
CA GLY A 49 -16.32 -5.04 10.40
C GLY A 49 -15.61 -4.72 11.71
N MET A 50 -14.60 -5.51 12.10
CA MET A 50 -13.82 -5.23 13.31
C MET A 50 -13.07 -3.90 13.20
N LEU A 51 -12.39 -3.68 12.08
CA LEU A 51 -11.72 -2.42 11.80
C LEU A 51 -12.72 -1.28 11.60
N THR A 52 -13.78 -1.51 10.81
CA THR A 52 -14.87 -0.54 10.59
C THR A 52 -15.39 0.10 11.88
N ARG A 53 -15.61 -0.69 12.94
CA ARG A 53 -16.07 -0.16 14.25
C ARG A 53 -15.07 0.79 14.88
N GLU A 54 -13.79 0.44 14.89
CA GLU A 54 -12.74 1.27 15.47
C GLU A 54 -12.49 2.53 14.61
N LEU A 55 -12.69 2.43 13.29
CA LEU A 55 -12.65 3.60 12.39
C LEU A 55 -13.81 4.56 12.65
N LEU A 56 -15.04 4.05 12.76
CA LEU A 56 -16.22 4.87 13.08
C LEU A 56 -16.11 5.54 14.46
N ALA A 57 -15.47 4.88 15.43
CA ALA A 57 -15.23 5.44 16.76
C ALA A 57 -14.32 6.68 16.74
N THR A 58 -13.59 6.94 15.65
CA THR A 58 -12.84 8.20 15.46
C THR A 58 -13.72 9.40 15.13
N GLY A 59 -15.00 9.18 14.81
CA GLY A 59 -15.95 10.20 14.36
C GLY A 59 -15.85 10.55 12.88
N ALA A 60 -14.96 9.90 12.13
CA ALA A 60 -14.81 10.12 10.69
C ALA A 60 -15.95 9.50 9.86
N GLU A 61 -16.15 10.05 8.66
CA GLU A 61 -16.92 9.37 7.61
C GLU A 61 -16.11 8.17 7.08
N VAL A 62 -16.72 7.00 7.02
CA VAL A 62 -16.09 5.77 6.53
C VAL A 62 -16.79 5.30 5.25
N ILE A 63 -16.01 5.15 4.18
CA ILE A 63 -16.42 4.45 2.96
C ILE A 63 -15.75 3.09 2.98
N ALA A 64 -16.51 2.00 3.05
CA ALA A 64 -15.96 0.64 3.10
C ALA A 64 -16.22 -0.11 1.79
N ILE A 65 -15.17 -0.61 1.14
CA ILE A 65 -15.26 -1.44 -0.08
C ILE A 65 -15.13 -2.91 0.31
N GLU A 66 -16.16 -3.70 0.03
CA GLU A 66 -16.16 -5.15 0.25
C GLU A 66 -16.57 -5.89 -1.02
N LYS A 67 -15.82 -6.94 -1.35
CA LYS A 67 -16.06 -7.76 -2.53
C LYS A 67 -17.01 -8.92 -2.25
N ASP A 68 -16.97 -9.51 -1.06
CA ASP A 68 -17.81 -10.66 -0.73
C ASP A 68 -19.24 -10.21 -0.42
N PRO A 69 -20.24 -10.56 -1.26
CA PRO A 69 -21.63 -10.16 -1.05
C PRO A 69 -22.21 -10.63 0.29
N ALA A 70 -21.75 -11.78 0.80
CA ALA A 70 -22.21 -12.29 2.10
C ALA A 70 -21.71 -11.41 3.25
N LEU A 71 -20.48 -10.89 3.15
CA LEU A 71 -19.93 -9.95 4.13
C LEU A 71 -20.59 -8.58 4.01
N VAL A 72 -20.90 -8.11 2.80
CA VAL A 72 -21.68 -6.88 2.59
C VAL A 72 -23.04 -6.96 3.27
N VAL A 73 -23.78 -8.07 3.07
CA VAL A 73 -25.08 -8.27 3.74
C VAL A 73 -24.92 -8.27 5.26
N ARG A 74 -23.87 -8.90 5.79
CA ARG A 74 -23.58 -8.92 7.23
C ARG A 74 -23.29 -7.52 7.76
N LEU A 75 -22.47 -6.73 7.05
CA LEU A 75 -22.12 -5.36 7.43
C LEU A 75 -23.35 -4.46 7.43
N ARG A 76 -24.18 -4.52 6.38
CA ARG A 76 -25.45 -3.76 6.30
C ARG A 76 -26.41 -4.10 7.45
N LYS A 77 -26.44 -5.36 7.90
CA LYS A 77 -27.27 -5.80 9.05
C LYS A 77 -26.69 -5.47 10.42
N SER A 78 -25.41 -5.09 10.50
CA SER A 78 -24.73 -4.90 11.78
C SER A 78 -25.11 -3.60 12.49
N ASN A 79 -25.90 -2.71 11.84
CA ASN A 79 -26.43 -1.46 12.39
C ASN A 79 -25.37 -0.65 13.16
N MET A 80 -24.15 -0.55 12.61
CA MET A 80 -23.08 0.23 13.23
C MET A 80 -23.48 1.71 13.29
N SER A 81 -23.32 2.32 14.45
CA SER A 81 -23.50 3.76 14.61
C SER A 81 -22.38 4.54 13.91
N GLY A 82 -22.72 5.67 13.31
CA GLY A 82 -21.78 6.57 12.63
C GLY A 82 -22.07 6.73 11.13
N ASN A 83 -21.19 7.45 10.44
CA ASN A 83 -21.33 7.75 9.02
C ASN A 83 -20.60 6.68 8.19
N LEU A 84 -21.30 5.58 7.88
CA LEU A 84 -20.78 4.45 7.12
C LEU A 84 -21.47 4.31 5.76
N ARG A 85 -20.68 4.35 4.68
CA ARG A 85 -21.12 4.01 3.32
C ARG A 85 -20.47 2.69 2.87
N ILE A 86 -21.27 1.67 2.59
CA ILE A 86 -20.77 0.36 2.12
C ILE A 86 -20.90 0.26 0.60
N VAL A 87 -19.77 0.01 -0.08
CA VAL A 87 -19.66 -0.19 -1.53
C VAL A 87 -19.36 -1.67 -1.80
N GLU A 88 -20.26 -2.34 -2.49
CA GLU A 88 -20.09 -3.74 -2.91
C GLU A 88 -19.35 -3.78 -4.24
N ALA A 89 -18.03 -3.98 -4.19
CA ALA A 89 -17.16 -3.97 -5.36
C ALA A 89 -15.80 -4.66 -5.06
N ASP A 90 -15.11 -5.10 -6.12
CA ASP A 90 -13.68 -5.38 -6.04
C ASP A 90 -12.93 -4.05 -6.05
N VAL A 91 -12.08 -3.81 -5.04
CA VAL A 91 -11.29 -2.58 -4.93
C VAL A 91 -10.42 -2.32 -6.17
N ARG A 92 -10.03 -3.37 -6.91
CA ARG A 92 -9.23 -3.25 -8.15
C ARG A 92 -10.01 -2.60 -9.30
N ASP A 93 -11.34 -2.64 -9.23
CA ASP A 93 -12.24 -2.07 -10.23
C ASP A 93 -12.75 -0.67 -9.83
N VAL A 94 -12.31 -0.15 -8.68
CA VAL A 94 -12.77 1.13 -8.11
C VAL A 94 -11.65 2.16 -8.13
N THR A 95 -11.99 3.41 -8.44
CA THR A 95 -11.05 4.54 -8.37
C THR A 95 -11.47 5.51 -7.28
N PRO A 96 -10.53 6.26 -6.66
CA PRO A 96 -10.89 7.35 -5.74
C PRO A 96 -11.89 8.33 -6.37
N GLN A 97 -11.76 8.62 -7.67
CA GLN A 97 -12.67 9.47 -8.43
C GLN A 97 -14.10 8.90 -8.46
N GLY A 98 -14.26 7.60 -8.76
CA GLY A 98 -15.56 6.92 -8.75
C GLY A 98 -16.22 6.86 -7.37
N LEU A 99 -15.43 7.02 -6.31
CA LEU A 99 -15.94 7.11 -4.94
C LEU A 99 -16.29 8.54 -4.51
N GLY A 100 -16.03 9.56 -5.33
CA GLY A 100 -16.20 10.97 -4.99
C GLY A 100 -15.03 11.58 -4.21
N LEU A 101 -13.85 10.96 -4.24
CA LEU A 101 -12.67 11.37 -3.45
C LEU A 101 -11.68 12.28 -4.20
N LYS A 102 -11.92 12.59 -5.49
CA LYS A 102 -10.94 13.31 -6.35
C LYS A 102 -10.36 14.59 -5.73
N ASN A 103 -11.19 15.36 -5.02
CA ASN A 103 -10.83 16.64 -4.40
C ASN A 103 -11.07 16.62 -2.88
N ARG A 104 -11.06 15.43 -2.27
CA ARG A 104 -11.30 15.27 -0.83
C ARG A 104 -9.99 14.84 -0.18
N ASN A 105 -9.73 15.36 1.01
CA ASN A 105 -8.68 14.78 1.85
C ASN A 105 -9.23 13.48 2.44
N TYR A 106 -8.51 12.40 2.21
CA TYR A 106 -8.89 11.08 2.71
C TYR A 106 -7.66 10.26 3.07
N VAL A 107 -7.88 9.28 3.92
CA VAL A 107 -6.88 8.27 4.29
C VAL A 107 -7.40 6.89 3.91
N VAL A 108 -6.48 5.97 3.59
CA VAL A 108 -6.82 4.56 3.41
C VAL A 108 -6.50 3.81 4.69
N ALA A 109 -7.44 3.01 5.19
CA ALA A 109 -7.24 2.09 6.29
C ALA A 109 -7.61 0.68 5.84
N ALA A 110 -6.76 -0.33 6.02
CA ALA A 110 -7.09 -1.65 5.51
C ALA A 110 -6.41 -2.81 6.26
N ASN A 111 -7.16 -3.88 6.47
CA ASN A 111 -6.62 -5.22 6.72
C ASN A 111 -6.59 -5.95 5.37
N ILE A 112 -5.49 -5.79 4.62
CA ILE A 112 -5.45 -6.20 3.21
C ILE A 112 -5.25 -7.72 3.11
N PRO A 113 -6.04 -8.43 2.28
CA PRO A 113 -5.71 -9.81 1.90
C PRO A 113 -4.32 -9.88 1.25
N TYR A 114 -3.45 -10.74 1.77
CA TYR A 114 -2.02 -10.66 1.44
C TYR A 114 -1.69 -10.71 -0.05
N TYR A 115 -2.47 -11.47 -0.83
CA TYR A 115 -2.26 -11.67 -2.27
C TYR A 115 -2.44 -10.40 -3.11
N ILE A 116 -3.17 -9.38 -2.64
CA ILE A 116 -3.38 -8.11 -3.38
C ILE A 116 -2.60 -6.92 -2.80
N THR A 117 -1.81 -7.11 -1.73
CA THR A 117 -1.13 -6.00 -1.02
C THR A 117 -0.36 -5.07 -1.96
N GLY A 118 0.44 -5.63 -2.87
CA GLY A 118 1.24 -4.83 -3.81
C GLY A 118 0.39 -4.11 -4.86
N GLU A 119 -0.75 -4.67 -5.25
CA GLU A 119 -1.68 -4.02 -6.20
C GLU A 119 -2.37 -2.82 -5.55
N ILE A 120 -2.84 -2.96 -4.30
CA ILE A 120 -3.45 -1.87 -3.53
C ILE A 120 -2.47 -0.72 -3.31
N ILE A 121 -1.26 -1.03 -2.84
CA ILE A 121 -0.23 -0.01 -2.64
C ILE A 121 0.03 0.73 -3.95
N ARG A 122 0.22 0.02 -5.07
CA ARG A 122 0.44 0.65 -6.38
C ARG A 122 -0.75 1.53 -6.78
N GLN A 123 -1.96 0.99 -6.75
CA GLN A 123 -3.18 1.68 -7.18
C GLN A 123 -3.37 3.02 -6.47
N PHE A 124 -3.19 3.07 -5.15
CA PHE A 124 -3.42 4.28 -4.36
C PHE A 124 -2.23 5.25 -4.36
N LEU A 125 -1.00 4.77 -4.55
CA LEU A 125 0.15 5.68 -4.67
C LEU A 125 0.24 6.34 -6.04
N THR A 126 -0.18 5.66 -7.12
CA THR A 126 -0.02 6.17 -8.50
C THR A 126 -1.26 6.87 -9.06
N THR A 127 -2.39 6.85 -8.34
CA THR A 127 -3.64 7.52 -8.78
C THR A 127 -3.49 9.05 -8.85
N ASP A 128 -4.35 9.70 -9.63
CA ASP A 128 -4.38 11.16 -9.77
C ASP A 128 -4.98 11.89 -8.56
N ALA A 129 -5.64 11.14 -7.66
CA ALA A 129 -6.15 11.66 -6.39
C ALA A 129 -5.66 10.77 -5.25
N PRO A 130 -4.35 10.81 -4.91
CA PRO A 130 -3.78 9.93 -3.90
C PRO A 130 -4.32 10.29 -2.51
N PRO A 131 -4.40 9.31 -1.58
CA PRO A 131 -4.74 9.61 -0.19
C PRO A 131 -3.65 10.46 0.46
N ARG A 132 -3.96 11.13 1.56
CA ARG A 132 -2.94 11.77 2.41
C ARG A 132 -2.01 10.73 3.04
N ALA A 133 -2.59 9.62 3.50
CA ALA A 133 -1.89 8.56 4.20
C ALA A 133 -2.58 7.20 3.99
N MET A 134 -1.82 6.12 4.18
CA MET A 134 -2.30 4.73 4.15
C MET A 134 -1.87 4.00 5.43
N ALA A 135 -2.82 3.55 6.26
CA ALA A 135 -2.59 2.68 7.40
C ALA A 135 -3.02 1.25 7.07
N LEU A 136 -2.05 0.35 6.92
CA LEU A 136 -2.25 -0.97 6.35
C LEU A 136 -1.78 -2.05 7.32
N LEU A 137 -2.62 -3.04 7.58
CA LEU A 137 -2.21 -4.29 8.22
C LEU A 137 -1.84 -5.29 7.12
N ILE A 138 -0.55 -5.63 7.06
CA ILE A 138 0.07 -6.46 6.00
C ILE A 138 1.04 -7.45 6.61
N GLN A 139 1.52 -8.42 5.82
CA GLN A 139 2.58 -9.34 6.24
C GLN A 139 3.81 -8.57 6.73
N LYS A 140 4.39 -9.00 7.85
CA LYS A 140 5.54 -8.33 8.46
C LYS A 140 6.73 -8.22 7.50
N GLU A 141 7.02 -9.27 6.73
CA GLU A 141 8.13 -9.26 5.76
C GLU A 141 7.93 -8.20 4.67
N VAL A 142 6.69 -7.97 4.23
CA VAL A 142 6.37 -6.94 3.23
C VAL A 142 6.62 -5.55 3.82
N ALA A 143 6.17 -5.31 5.06
CA ALA A 143 6.45 -4.05 5.77
C ALA A 143 7.96 -3.83 5.94
N ASP A 144 8.71 -4.85 6.40
CA ASP A 144 10.17 -4.77 6.56
C ASP A 144 10.86 -4.45 5.22
N ARG A 145 10.41 -5.06 4.12
CA ARG A 145 10.94 -4.79 2.78
C ARG A 145 10.65 -3.37 2.29
N ILE A 146 9.51 -2.79 2.65
CA ILE A 146 9.17 -1.39 2.33
C ILE A 146 10.09 -0.42 3.08
N LEU A 147 10.52 -0.76 4.30
CA LEU A 147 11.43 0.07 5.09
C LEU A 147 12.90 -0.12 4.73
N ALA A 148 13.25 -0.96 3.74
CA ALA A 148 14.61 -1.36 3.41
C ALA A 148 15.31 -2.12 4.56
N ARG A 149 14.76 -3.31 4.90
CA ARG A 149 15.38 -4.26 5.84
C ARG A 149 16.89 -4.40 5.59
N ASP A 150 17.68 -4.36 6.66
CA ASP A 150 19.14 -4.48 6.65
C ASP A 150 19.87 -3.35 5.87
N GLY A 151 19.19 -2.20 5.68
CA GLY A 151 19.73 -1.04 4.97
C GLY A 151 19.76 -1.21 3.44
N LYS A 152 19.10 -2.24 2.91
CA LYS A 152 19.09 -2.57 1.48
C LYS A 152 17.76 -2.19 0.84
N GLU A 153 17.82 -1.29 -0.11
CA GLU A 153 16.67 -0.86 -0.88
C GLU A 153 16.19 -1.97 -1.83
N SER A 154 14.88 -1.99 -2.08
CA SER A 154 14.26 -2.86 -3.07
C SER A 154 13.39 -2.03 -3.99
N ILE A 155 12.98 -2.59 -5.15
CA ILE A 155 11.99 -1.93 -6.02
C ILE A 155 10.75 -1.52 -5.21
N LEU A 156 10.26 -2.40 -4.32
CA LEU A 156 9.10 -2.11 -3.49
C LEU A 156 9.36 -0.94 -2.53
N SER A 157 10.53 -0.92 -1.88
CA SER A 157 10.93 0.16 -0.98
C SER A 157 10.99 1.51 -1.71
N ILE A 158 11.72 1.58 -2.83
CA ILE A 158 11.83 2.79 -3.65
C ILE A 158 10.45 3.22 -4.18
N SER A 159 9.62 2.27 -4.62
CA SER A 159 8.28 2.56 -5.11
C SER A 159 7.32 3.12 -4.06
N VAL A 160 7.48 2.77 -2.77
CA VAL A 160 6.67 3.40 -1.71
C VAL A 160 7.27 4.73 -1.28
N LYS A 161 8.58 4.76 -1.03
CA LYS A 161 9.31 5.96 -0.56
C LYS A 161 9.25 7.11 -1.57
N ALA A 162 9.12 6.80 -2.87
CA ALA A 162 8.97 7.82 -3.90
C ALA A 162 7.68 8.65 -3.76
N TYR A 163 6.66 8.15 -3.06
CA TYR A 163 5.40 8.89 -2.85
C TYR A 163 5.20 9.34 -1.40
N GLY A 164 5.70 8.62 -0.39
CA GLY A 164 5.44 8.96 1.00
C GLY A 164 6.46 8.38 1.98
N ILE A 165 6.21 8.55 3.28
CA ILE A 165 7.12 8.19 4.36
C ILE A 165 6.59 6.94 5.08
N PRO A 166 7.16 5.74 4.83
CA PRO A 166 6.73 4.51 5.49
C PRO A 166 7.31 4.38 6.90
N LYS A 167 6.48 3.95 7.87
CA LYS A 167 6.86 3.59 9.24
C LYS A 167 6.06 2.40 9.75
N ILE A 168 6.72 1.49 10.48
CA ILE A 168 6.03 0.39 11.19
C ILE A 168 5.51 0.94 12.52
N ILE A 169 4.20 0.87 12.71
CA ILE A 169 3.53 1.32 13.94
C ILE A 169 3.51 0.23 15.00
N ALA A 170 3.19 -1.00 14.59
CA ALA A 170 3.14 -2.14 15.49
C ALA A 170 3.35 -3.47 14.76
N LYS A 171 3.84 -4.48 15.49
CA LYS A 171 3.83 -5.89 15.05
C LYS A 171 2.56 -6.54 15.56
N VAL A 172 1.95 -7.41 14.76
CA VAL A 172 0.72 -8.12 15.11
C VAL A 172 0.94 -9.62 14.92
N SER A 173 0.90 -10.37 16.02
CA SER A 173 1.08 -11.82 15.98
C SER A 173 -0.06 -12.51 15.22
N ARG A 174 0.25 -13.57 14.48
CA ARG A 174 -0.71 -14.42 13.76
C ARG A 174 -1.87 -14.95 14.63
N GLY A 175 -1.68 -15.05 15.96
CA GLY A 175 -2.72 -15.48 16.89
C GLY A 175 -3.90 -14.51 17.02
N ASN A 176 -3.79 -13.29 16.50
CA ASN A 176 -4.87 -12.30 16.47
C ASN A 176 -5.86 -12.53 15.31
N PHE A 177 -5.74 -13.62 14.55
CA PHE A 177 -6.54 -13.87 13.36
C PHE A 177 -7.22 -15.24 13.41
N ASN A 178 -8.37 -15.34 12.74
CA ASN A 178 -9.04 -16.61 12.46
C ASN A 178 -9.51 -16.67 10.99
N PRO A 179 -9.07 -17.67 10.20
CA PRO A 179 -7.98 -18.59 10.53
C PRO A 179 -6.64 -17.84 10.71
N PRO A 180 -5.70 -18.35 11.53
CA PRO A 180 -4.40 -17.71 11.69
C PRO A 180 -3.59 -17.78 10.38
N PRO A 181 -2.89 -16.70 9.97
CA PRO A 181 -1.96 -16.74 8.86
C PRO A 181 -0.71 -17.56 9.18
N SER A 182 0.05 -17.93 8.14
CA SER A 182 1.32 -18.66 8.30
C SER A 182 2.45 -17.80 8.88
N VAL A 183 2.33 -16.48 8.79
CA VAL A 183 3.34 -15.50 9.19
C VAL A 183 2.71 -14.39 10.03
N ASP A 184 3.53 -13.69 10.80
CA ASP A 184 3.10 -12.50 11.53
C ASP A 184 2.84 -11.30 10.60
N SER A 185 2.05 -10.36 11.10
CA SER A 185 1.69 -9.10 10.43
C SER A 185 2.38 -7.90 11.07
N ALA A 186 2.28 -6.76 10.38
CA ALA A 186 2.64 -5.46 10.89
C ALA A 186 1.62 -4.40 10.43
N ILE A 187 1.40 -3.39 11.27
CA ILE A 187 0.70 -2.17 10.90
C ILE A 187 1.74 -1.22 10.32
N LEU A 188 1.64 -0.97 9.02
CA LEU A 188 2.45 -0.02 8.27
C LEU A 188 1.65 1.26 8.07
N LEU A 189 2.23 2.40 8.40
CA LEU A 189 1.72 3.71 7.98
C LEU A 189 2.63 4.27 6.89
N VAL A 190 2.06 4.62 5.74
CA VAL A 190 2.70 5.48 4.74
C VAL A 190 2.07 6.85 4.85
N ASP A 191 2.82 7.81 5.35
CA ASP A 191 2.36 9.19 5.61
C ASP A 191 2.85 10.16 4.52
N GLU A 192 2.35 11.38 4.51
CA GLU A 192 2.76 12.46 3.60
C GLU A 192 2.76 12.07 2.11
N ILE A 193 1.78 11.25 1.70
CA ILE A 193 1.70 10.74 0.33
C ILE A 193 1.46 11.92 -0.63
N SER A 194 2.34 12.05 -1.62
CA SER A 194 2.28 13.10 -2.63
C SER A 194 3.14 12.76 -3.86
N LYS A 195 2.98 13.53 -4.95
CA LYS A 195 3.85 13.44 -6.14
C LYS A 195 5.06 14.38 -6.10
N LYS A 196 5.45 14.88 -4.90
CA LYS A 196 6.55 15.86 -4.74
C LYS A 196 7.89 15.38 -5.32
N THR A 197 8.16 14.08 -5.26
CA THR A 197 9.38 13.48 -5.86
C THR A 197 9.48 13.74 -7.36
N PHE A 198 8.34 13.86 -8.05
CA PHE A 198 8.23 13.93 -9.51
C PHE A 198 8.00 15.35 -10.07
N VAL A 199 8.22 16.39 -9.26
CA VAL A 199 8.05 17.80 -9.69
C VAL A 199 8.99 18.17 -10.85
N ASP A 200 10.21 17.66 -10.82
CA ASP A 200 11.30 17.99 -11.75
C ASP A 200 11.82 16.76 -12.51
N ILE A 201 11.05 15.68 -12.50
CA ILE A 201 11.39 14.41 -13.15
C ILE A 201 10.11 13.66 -13.54
N ARG A 202 10.09 13.15 -14.76
CA ARG A 202 8.98 12.32 -15.25
C ARG A 202 8.85 11.02 -14.43
N GLU A 203 7.65 10.80 -13.88
CA GLU A 203 7.31 9.63 -13.05
C GLU A 203 7.55 8.30 -13.78
N ASP A 204 7.10 8.19 -15.02
CA ASP A 204 7.27 6.99 -15.84
C ASP A 204 8.74 6.65 -16.11
N MET A 205 9.55 7.68 -16.38
CA MET A 205 10.97 7.54 -16.61
C MET A 205 11.75 7.17 -15.34
N PHE A 206 11.39 7.75 -14.19
CA PHE A 206 11.95 7.35 -12.89
C PHE A 206 11.78 5.84 -12.66
N PHE A 207 10.54 5.34 -12.81
CA PHE A 207 10.29 3.91 -12.62
C PHE A 207 10.91 3.03 -13.70
N LYS A 208 11.06 3.51 -14.94
CA LYS A 208 11.81 2.79 -15.98
C LYS A 208 13.27 2.59 -15.58
N VAL A 209 13.94 3.63 -15.08
CA VAL A 209 15.33 3.57 -14.64
C VAL A 209 15.50 2.69 -13.40
N VAL A 210 14.64 2.85 -12.39
CA VAL A 210 14.66 2.01 -11.17
C VAL A 210 14.48 0.54 -11.53
N LYS A 211 13.47 0.20 -12.36
CA LYS A 211 13.22 -1.19 -12.79
C LYS A 211 14.43 -1.77 -13.53
N ALA A 212 15.02 -1.03 -14.46
CA ALA A 212 16.21 -1.48 -15.18
C ALA A 212 17.38 -1.73 -14.22
N GLY A 213 17.63 -0.81 -13.29
CA GLY A 213 18.72 -0.94 -12.34
C GLY A 213 18.59 -2.12 -11.38
N PHE A 214 17.36 -2.53 -11.04
CA PHE A 214 17.10 -3.72 -10.22
C PHE A 214 16.94 -5.03 -11.02
N ALA A 215 17.12 -5.03 -12.35
CA ALA A 215 16.86 -6.19 -13.21
C ALA A 215 17.70 -7.44 -12.85
N SER A 216 18.93 -7.27 -12.36
CA SER A 216 19.76 -8.36 -11.85
C SER A 216 20.39 -8.01 -10.50
N LYS A 217 19.92 -8.65 -9.42
CA LYS A 217 20.37 -8.38 -8.04
C LYS A 217 21.88 -8.53 -7.82
N ARG A 218 22.53 -9.45 -8.55
CA ARG A 218 23.97 -9.76 -8.37
C ARG A 218 24.90 -8.85 -9.17
N LYS A 219 24.37 -8.11 -10.16
CA LYS A 219 25.17 -7.23 -11.02
C LYS A 219 25.31 -5.83 -10.40
N PHE A 220 26.42 -5.15 -10.69
CA PHE A 220 26.55 -3.72 -10.39
C PHE A 220 25.55 -2.90 -11.18
N LEU A 221 25.15 -1.76 -10.64
CA LEU A 221 24.10 -0.92 -11.19
C LEU A 221 24.41 -0.48 -12.62
N ALA A 222 25.66 -0.13 -12.94
CA ALA A 222 26.07 0.27 -14.28
C ALA A 222 25.78 -0.81 -15.33
N ASN A 223 26.03 -2.09 -15.01
CA ASN A 223 25.79 -3.22 -15.91
C ASN A 223 24.29 -3.50 -16.13
N ASN A 224 23.45 -3.10 -15.19
CA ASN A 224 22.00 -3.20 -15.35
C ASN A 224 21.49 -2.04 -16.23
N LEU A 225 21.99 -0.83 -16.00
CA LEU A 225 21.61 0.38 -16.74
C LEU A 225 22.13 0.43 -18.18
N SER A 226 23.18 -0.33 -18.52
CA SER A 226 23.72 -0.40 -19.89
C SER A 226 22.73 -0.98 -20.91
N THR A 227 21.62 -1.54 -20.45
CA THR A 227 20.49 -1.96 -21.32
C THR A 227 19.68 -0.78 -21.85
N LEU A 228 19.77 0.38 -21.20
CA LEU A 228 18.98 1.58 -21.52
C LEU A 228 19.83 2.78 -21.91
N PHE A 229 21.08 2.87 -21.46
CA PHE A 229 21.93 4.05 -21.65
C PHE A 229 23.35 3.69 -22.08
N PRO A 230 24.02 4.53 -22.89
CA PRO A 230 25.43 4.38 -23.21
C PRO A 230 26.33 4.42 -21.96
N LYS A 231 27.49 3.75 -22.04
CA LYS A 231 28.44 3.64 -20.92
C LYS A 231 28.96 5.00 -20.46
N GLU A 232 29.17 5.91 -21.39
CA GLU A 232 29.68 7.27 -21.18
C GLU A 232 28.67 8.08 -20.36
N THR A 233 27.39 8.02 -20.74
CA THR A 233 26.27 8.66 -20.01
C THR A 233 26.17 8.12 -18.58
N ILE A 234 26.27 6.80 -18.39
CA ILE A 234 26.21 6.17 -17.06
C ILE A 234 27.39 6.61 -16.21
N THR A 235 28.60 6.61 -16.77
CA THR A 235 29.82 6.97 -16.05
C THR A 235 29.80 8.44 -15.62
N HIS A 236 29.35 9.33 -16.51
CA HIS A 236 29.12 10.74 -16.18
C HIS A 236 28.10 10.88 -15.05
N ALA A 237 26.93 10.25 -15.18
CA ALA A 237 25.86 10.32 -14.18
C ALA A 237 26.29 9.75 -12.81
N PHE A 238 27.12 8.70 -12.79
CA PHE A 238 27.65 8.13 -11.55
C PHE A 238 28.62 9.10 -10.87
N ARG A 239 29.50 9.74 -11.63
CA ARG A 239 30.45 10.72 -11.09
C ARG A 239 29.73 11.93 -10.48
N GLU A 240 28.80 12.54 -11.23
CA GLU A 240 28.05 13.71 -10.75
C GLU A 240 27.13 13.39 -9.56
N ASN A 241 26.72 12.13 -9.43
CA ASN A 241 25.89 11.66 -8.32
C ASN A 241 26.71 10.99 -7.19
N GLU A 242 28.05 11.05 -7.24
CA GLU A 242 28.97 10.45 -6.26
C GLU A 242 28.69 8.96 -6.00
N LEU A 243 28.34 8.21 -7.03
CA LEU A 243 28.10 6.77 -6.96
C LEU A 243 29.37 6.00 -7.32
N SER A 244 29.72 5.02 -6.49
CA SER A 244 30.79 4.07 -6.80
C SER A 244 30.46 3.28 -8.08
N ALA A 245 31.46 3.06 -8.93
CA ALA A 245 31.32 2.19 -10.12
C ALA A 245 30.91 0.75 -9.77
N LYS A 246 31.14 0.33 -8.52
CA LYS A 246 30.77 -1.00 -7.99
C LYS A 246 29.47 -0.99 -7.16
N VAL A 247 28.72 0.13 -7.15
CA VAL A 247 27.45 0.21 -6.40
C VAL A 247 26.42 -0.76 -6.98
N ARG A 248 25.62 -1.39 -6.12
CA ARG A 248 24.44 -2.17 -6.54
C ARG A 248 23.18 -1.36 -6.31
N ALA A 249 22.11 -1.71 -7.03
CA ALA A 249 20.84 -0.99 -6.96
C ALA A 249 20.27 -0.90 -5.54
N GLU A 250 20.44 -1.95 -4.74
CA GLU A 250 20.01 -2.01 -3.34
C GLU A 250 20.77 -1.07 -2.38
N ASP A 251 21.91 -0.53 -2.81
CA ASP A 251 22.74 0.39 -2.02
C ASP A 251 22.45 1.86 -2.33
N VAL A 252 21.54 2.15 -3.27
CA VAL A 252 21.25 3.50 -3.73
C VAL A 252 19.97 4.02 -3.08
N SER A 253 20.09 5.12 -2.33
CA SER A 253 18.96 5.79 -1.68
C SER A 253 18.00 6.43 -2.69
N LEU A 254 16.76 6.70 -2.28
CA LEU A 254 15.76 7.38 -3.12
C LEU A 254 16.28 8.70 -3.71
N LEU A 255 16.95 9.52 -2.91
CA LEU A 255 17.51 10.80 -3.36
C LEU A 255 18.55 10.60 -4.47
N LYS A 256 19.46 9.63 -4.28
CA LYS A 256 20.46 9.30 -5.29
C LYS A 256 19.80 8.68 -6.54
N TRP A 257 18.74 7.88 -6.41
CA TRP A 257 17.95 7.39 -7.56
C TRP A 257 17.34 8.54 -8.36
N LYS A 258 16.69 9.48 -7.68
CA LYS A 258 16.09 10.66 -8.32
C LYS A 258 17.15 11.45 -9.10
N MET A 259 18.29 11.74 -8.47
CA MET A 259 19.38 12.47 -9.11
C MET A 259 19.98 11.69 -10.29
N LEU A 260 20.21 10.39 -10.11
CA LEU A 260 20.72 9.50 -11.16
C LEU A 260 19.83 9.55 -12.39
N THR A 261 18.50 9.42 -12.22
CA THR A 261 17.58 9.49 -13.34
C THR A 261 17.61 10.84 -14.05
N LYS A 262 17.69 11.96 -13.32
CA LYS A 262 17.83 13.29 -13.93
C LYS A 262 19.10 13.39 -14.80
N LEU A 263 20.21 12.83 -14.32
CA LEU A 263 21.49 12.87 -15.03
C LEU A 263 21.54 11.94 -16.24
N LEU A 264 20.79 10.83 -16.24
CA LEU A 264 20.72 9.88 -17.34
C LEU A 264 19.84 10.34 -18.51
N ILE A 265 18.91 11.28 -18.27
CA ILE A 265 17.89 11.71 -19.24
C ILE A 265 18.17 13.13 -19.79
N ARG A 266 19.15 13.83 -19.21
CA ARG A 266 19.70 15.06 -19.81
C ARG A 266 20.37 14.74 -21.14
#